data_AF-A0A1I1MCD0-F1
#
_entry.id   AF-A0A1I1MCD0-F1
#
_cell.length_a   1.000
_cell.length_b   1.000
_cell.length_c   1.000
_cell.angle_alpha   90.00
_cell.angle_beta   90.00
_cell.angle_gamma   90.00
#
_symmetry.space_group_name_H-M   'P 1'
#
loop_
_entity.id
_entity.type
_entity.pdbx_description
1 polymer ?
#
loop_
_entity_poly.entity_id
_entity_poly.type
_entity_poly.pdbx_seq_one_letter_code
_entity_poly.pdbx_strand_id
1 'polypeptide(L)'
;MPSRWAVVKFRAWCGKYCLDTFVRYDSWSIQMNIRIYLLAIVTFSCGIARADVQSETACYVYVPRDSSSKPVKFALRTYVDKDLKKEIGAFVQYHASKEIIPLVFTKYVRTETDSPNLGNYEISRVEIVDKKIAGEYVFIQSGAGIAQGKYVVYTKSKTGKHITFMYTGDNDADCKIVN
;
A
#
# COMPACT_ATOMS: atom_id res chain seq x y z
N MET A 1 49.92 31.81 34.22
CA MET A 1 49.16 32.48 33.13
C MET A 1 48.54 31.42 32.22
N PRO A 2 47.32 31.62 31.71
CA PRO A 2 46.26 30.63 31.82
C PRO A 2 46.06 29.78 30.56
N SER A 3 45.74 28.50 30.77
CA SER A 3 45.24 27.58 29.75
C SER A 3 43.84 28.01 29.29
N ARG A 4 43.68 28.18 27.98
CA ARG A 4 42.38 28.45 27.34
C ARG A 4 41.48 27.23 27.46
N TRP A 5 40.29 27.42 28.03
CA TRP A 5 39.23 26.43 28.03
C TRP A 5 38.19 26.81 26.96
N ALA A 6 37.88 25.88 26.08
CA ALA A 6 36.73 26.00 25.18
C ALA A 6 35.60 25.12 25.73
N VAL A 7 34.53 25.77 26.22
CA VAL A 7 33.28 25.09 26.55
C VAL A 7 32.43 25.09 25.29
N VAL A 8 32.37 23.96 24.59
CA VAL A 8 31.44 23.81 23.47
C VAL A 8 30.13 23.28 24.03
N LYS A 9 29.13 24.16 24.10
CA LYS A 9 27.78 23.83 24.56
C LYS A 9 26.96 23.34 23.37
N PHE A 10 26.87 22.02 23.20
CA PHE A 10 25.92 21.45 22.24
C PHE A 10 24.53 21.44 22.86
N ARG A 11 23.65 22.28 22.32
CA ARG A 11 22.21 22.24 22.63
C ARG A 11 21.56 21.30 21.61
N ALA A 12 21.53 20.01 21.92
CA ALA A 12 20.68 19.08 21.20
C ALA A 12 19.25 19.24 21.71
N TRP A 13 18.37 19.77 20.87
CA TRP A 13 16.95 19.85 21.17
C TRP A 13 16.31 18.51 20.78
N CYS A 14 16.33 17.57 21.70
CA CYS A 14 15.62 16.30 21.56
C CYS A 14 14.43 16.32 22.52
N GLY A 15 13.23 16.21 21.98
CA GLY A 15 11.99 16.19 22.74
C GLY A 15 12.03 15.12 23.83
N LYS A 16 11.88 15.60 25.08
CA LYS A 16 11.44 14.91 26.30
C LYS A 16 12.40 14.13 27.21
N TYR A 17 13.68 13.91 26.91
CA TYR A 17 14.59 13.37 27.93
C TYR A 17 15.99 13.98 27.82
N CYS A 18 16.29 14.96 28.69
CA CYS A 18 17.66 15.42 28.92
C CYS A 18 18.35 14.44 29.88
N LEU A 19 19.39 13.74 29.40
CA LEU A 19 20.41 13.17 30.26
C LEU A 19 21.69 13.99 30.10
N ASP A 20 22.07 14.71 31.15
CA ASP A 20 23.38 15.36 31.23
C ASP A 20 24.42 14.31 31.56
N THR A 21 25.29 13.97 30.60
CA THR A 21 26.42 13.07 30.83
C THR A 21 27.71 13.87 30.79
N PHE A 22 28.37 14.03 31.94
CA PHE A 22 29.71 14.60 32.04
C PHE A 22 30.73 13.47 31.92
N VAL A 23 31.65 13.56 30.95
CA VAL A 23 32.79 12.64 30.83
C VAL A 23 34.08 13.44 30.87
N ARG A 24 34.95 13.13 31.85
CA ARG A 24 36.36 13.59 31.91
C ARG A 24 37.23 12.62 31.11
N TYR A 25 38.20 13.13 30.35
CA TYR A 25 39.19 12.31 29.64
C TYR A 25 40.62 12.76 29.94
N ASP A 26 41.50 11.77 30.18
CA ASP A 26 42.95 11.91 30.23
C ASP A 26 43.62 11.51 28.91
N SER A 27 44.77 12.14 28.66
CA SER A 27 45.28 12.57 27.34
C SER A 27 46.09 11.53 26.52
N TRP A 28 45.96 10.21 26.72
CA TRP A 28 46.88 9.23 26.08
C TRP A 28 46.24 8.08 25.28
N SER A 29 44.91 8.06 25.12
CA SER A 29 44.17 6.97 24.43
C SER A 29 43.28 7.46 23.27
N ILE A 30 43.73 8.49 22.55
CA ILE A 30 42.86 9.34 21.70
C ILE A 30 42.56 8.74 20.31
N GLN A 31 43.47 7.97 19.71
CA GLN A 31 43.27 7.52 18.31
C GLN A 31 42.31 6.33 18.13
N MET A 32 42.23 5.40 19.09
CA MET A 32 41.42 4.19 18.94
C MET A 32 39.94 4.41 19.31
N ASN A 33 39.65 5.39 20.18
CA ASN A 33 38.30 5.68 20.67
C ASN A 33 37.45 6.49 19.68
N ILE A 34 38.03 7.44 18.93
CA ILE A 34 37.28 8.28 17.98
C ILE A 34 36.59 7.44 16.89
N ARG A 35 37.25 6.38 16.40
CA ARG A 35 36.67 5.47 15.40
C ARG A 35 35.47 4.70 15.93
N ILE A 36 35.53 4.27 17.18
CA ILE A 36 34.44 3.55 17.87
C ILE A 36 33.25 4.50 18.10
N TYR A 37 33.51 5.74 18.51
CA TYR A 37 32.46 6.76 18.66
C TYR A 37 31.80 7.13 17.33
N LEU A 38 32.56 7.29 16.25
CA LEU A 38 32.00 7.55 14.91
C LEU A 38 31.17 6.37 14.42
N LEU A 39 31.63 5.13 14.61
CA LEU A 39 30.84 3.92 14.30
C LEU A 39 29.55 3.87 15.12
N ALA A 40 29.61 4.16 16.42
CA ALA A 40 28.44 4.17 17.30
C ALA A 40 27.40 5.22 16.87
N ILE A 41 27.84 6.41 16.47
CA ILE A 41 26.96 7.48 15.97
C ILE A 41 26.33 7.09 14.63
N VAL A 42 27.08 6.47 13.71
CA VAL A 42 26.56 5.97 12.43
C VAL A 42 25.55 4.84 12.65
N THR A 43 25.81 3.91 13.59
CA THR A 43 24.85 2.83 13.91
C THR A 43 23.62 3.31 14.66
N PHE A 44 23.73 4.37 15.49
CA PHE A 44 22.60 4.92 16.23
C PHE A 44 21.73 5.86 15.38
N SER A 45 22.29 6.40 14.29
CA SER A 45 21.57 7.18 13.28
C SER A 45 20.97 6.34 12.15
N CYS A 46 21.07 5.00 12.22
CA CYS A 46 20.26 4.11 11.39
C CYS A 46 18.78 4.31 11.79
N GLY A 47 18.15 5.25 11.11
CA GLY A 47 16.80 5.70 11.38
C GLY A 47 15.82 4.53 11.39
N ILE A 48 14.89 4.59 12.33
CA ILE A 48 13.74 3.71 12.37
C ILE A 48 12.89 4.03 11.13
N ALA A 49 13.13 3.30 10.03
CA ALA A 49 12.24 3.31 8.88
C ALA A 49 10.95 2.61 9.30
N ARG A 50 9.89 3.39 9.51
CA ARG A 50 8.54 2.86 9.69
C ARG A 50 7.92 2.77 8.31
N ALA A 51 7.38 1.60 7.97
CA ALA A 51 6.50 1.43 6.81
C ALA A 51 5.09 1.18 7.38
N ASP A 52 4.19 2.13 7.18
CA ASP A 52 2.78 1.96 7.55
C ASP A 52 1.99 1.53 6.31
N VAL A 53 1.47 0.30 6.33
CA VAL A 53 0.70 -0.29 5.24
C VAL A 53 -0.78 -0.27 5.60
N GLN A 54 -1.57 0.41 4.78
CA GLN A 54 -3.03 0.38 4.86
C GLN A 54 -3.60 -0.68 3.93
N SER A 55 -4.55 -1.47 4.44
CA SER A 55 -5.36 -2.35 3.61
C SER A 55 -6.69 -1.67 3.32
N GLU A 56 -7.11 -1.71 2.07
CA GLU A 56 -8.43 -1.26 1.61
C GLU A 56 -9.15 -2.44 0.95
N THR A 57 -10.45 -2.58 1.22
CA THR A 57 -11.30 -3.63 0.65
C THR A 57 -12.33 -3.00 -0.29
N ALA A 58 -12.61 -3.64 -1.42
CA ALA A 58 -13.73 -3.29 -2.30
C ALA A 58 -14.45 -4.56 -2.77
N CYS A 59 -15.77 -4.58 -2.64
CA CYS A 59 -16.61 -5.73 -2.91
C CYS A 59 -17.32 -5.60 -4.27
N TYR A 60 -17.39 -6.71 -4.99
CA TYR A 60 -18.03 -6.76 -6.31
C TYR A 60 -18.93 -7.99 -6.46
N VAL A 61 -20.02 -7.83 -7.22
CA VAL A 61 -20.99 -8.90 -7.53
C VAL A 61 -21.33 -8.95 -9.01
N TYR A 62 -21.40 -10.17 -9.54
CA TYR A 62 -22.01 -10.47 -10.83
C TYR A 62 -23.25 -11.34 -10.58
N VAL A 63 -24.39 -10.90 -11.10
CA VAL A 63 -25.64 -11.65 -11.08
C VAL A 63 -25.88 -12.18 -12.51
N PRO A 64 -25.78 -13.50 -12.74
CA PRO A 64 -26.14 -14.10 -14.02
C PRO A 64 -27.59 -13.80 -14.38
N ARG A 65 -27.89 -13.70 -15.69
CA ARG A 65 -29.26 -13.50 -16.18
C ARG A 65 -30.15 -14.73 -15.98
N ASP A 66 -29.54 -15.90 -15.87
CA ASP A 66 -30.25 -17.15 -15.57
C ASP A 66 -30.53 -17.23 -14.06
N SER A 67 -31.80 -17.39 -13.71
CA SER A 67 -32.27 -17.51 -12.32
C SER A 67 -31.76 -18.76 -11.60
N SER A 68 -31.24 -19.75 -12.34
CA SER A 68 -30.66 -20.97 -11.76
C SER A 68 -29.25 -20.77 -11.20
N SER A 69 -28.53 -19.76 -11.67
CA SER A 69 -27.10 -19.57 -11.37
C SER A 69 -26.90 -18.64 -10.19
N LYS A 70 -26.11 -19.08 -9.20
CA LYS A 70 -25.80 -18.27 -8.00
C LYS A 70 -24.98 -17.03 -8.38
N PRO A 71 -25.21 -15.88 -7.72
CA PRO A 71 -24.37 -14.70 -7.88
C PRO A 71 -22.90 -15.01 -7.57
N VAL A 72 -21.99 -14.46 -8.37
CA VAL A 72 -20.55 -14.56 -8.14
C VAL A 72 -20.09 -13.29 -7.44
N LYS A 73 -19.46 -13.44 -6.28
CA LYS A 73 -18.93 -12.33 -5.49
C LYS A 73 -17.43 -12.48 -5.29
N PHE A 74 -16.72 -11.36 -5.24
CA PHE A 74 -15.34 -11.34 -4.81
C PHE A 74 -15.02 -10.04 -4.06
N ALA A 75 -14.00 -10.10 -3.21
CA ALA A 75 -13.36 -8.94 -2.62
C ALA A 75 -12.04 -8.66 -3.34
N LEU A 76 -11.83 -7.41 -3.71
CA LEU A 76 -10.52 -6.86 -4.01
C LEU A 76 -9.94 -6.33 -2.70
N ARG A 77 -8.71 -6.73 -2.37
CA ARG A 77 -7.92 -6.14 -1.31
C ARG A 77 -6.70 -5.46 -1.90
N THR A 78 -6.53 -4.17 -1.62
CA THR A 78 -5.41 -3.35 -2.06
C THR A 78 -4.59 -2.92 -0.85
N TYR A 79 -3.27 -2.99 -0.98
CA TYR A 79 -2.32 -2.59 0.04
C TYR A 79 -1.60 -1.33 -0.41
N VAL A 80 -1.69 -0.28 0.40
CA VAL A 80 -1.14 1.05 0.10
C VAL A 80 -0.13 1.40 1.19
N ASP A 81 1.08 1.75 0.78
CA ASP A 81 2.05 2.39 1.66
C ASP A 81 1.58 3.82 1.94
N LYS A 82 1.27 4.13 3.20
CA LYS A 82 0.68 5.43 3.58
C LYS A 82 1.65 6.59 3.39
N ASP A 83 2.93 6.34 3.60
CA ASP A 83 3.97 7.36 3.53
C ASP A 83 4.26 7.73 2.07
N LEU A 84 4.34 6.71 1.21
CA LEU A 84 4.59 6.88 -0.22
C LEU A 84 3.33 7.16 -1.03
N LYS A 85 2.14 6.94 -0.45
CA LYS A 85 0.83 6.96 -1.13
C LYS A 85 0.84 6.11 -2.40
N LYS A 86 1.55 4.99 -2.35
CA LYS A 86 1.71 4.06 -3.47
C LYS A 86 1.11 2.73 -3.11
N GLU A 87 0.37 2.19 -4.05
CA GLU A 87 -0.04 0.80 -3.94
C GLU A 87 1.18 -0.11 -4.07
N ILE A 88 1.28 -1.06 -3.14
CA ILE A 88 2.36 -2.05 -3.09
C ILE A 88 1.89 -3.45 -3.47
N GLY A 89 0.58 -3.69 -3.56
CA GLY A 89 0.04 -4.95 -4.05
C GLY A 89 -1.48 -5.05 -3.93
N ALA A 90 -2.03 -6.06 -4.60
CA ALA A 90 -3.45 -6.36 -4.51
C ALA A 90 -3.74 -7.84 -4.70
N PHE A 91 -4.87 -8.29 -4.16
CA PHE A 91 -5.36 -9.65 -4.29
C PHE A 91 -6.87 -9.66 -4.48
N VAL A 92 -7.37 -10.70 -5.13
CA VAL A 92 -8.79 -11.00 -5.18
C VAL A 92 -9.09 -12.31 -4.47
N GLN A 93 -10.22 -12.33 -3.78
CA GLN A 93 -10.72 -13.53 -3.13
C GLN A 93 -12.20 -13.69 -3.47
N TYR A 94 -12.52 -14.79 -4.15
CA TYR A 94 -13.89 -15.11 -4.50
C TYR A 94 -14.63 -15.67 -3.29
N HIS A 95 -15.88 -15.27 -3.05
CA HIS A 95 -16.66 -15.80 -1.93
C HIS A 95 -16.83 -17.32 -1.97
N ALA A 96 -16.85 -17.92 -3.17
CA ALA A 96 -17.01 -19.36 -3.34
C ALA A 96 -15.71 -20.16 -3.11
N SER A 97 -14.56 -19.49 -2.96
CA SER A 97 -13.25 -20.13 -2.82
C SER A 97 -12.48 -19.52 -1.64
N LYS A 98 -11.67 -20.34 -0.96
CA LYS A 98 -10.72 -19.83 0.04
C LYS A 98 -9.42 -19.32 -0.59
N GLU A 99 -9.25 -19.56 -1.90
CA GLU A 99 -8.06 -19.16 -2.64
C GLU A 99 -7.95 -17.64 -2.77
N ILE A 100 -6.75 -17.14 -2.48
CA ILE A 100 -6.37 -15.73 -2.64
C ILE A 100 -5.52 -15.66 -3.89
N ILE A 101 -5.97 -14.89 -4.88
CA ILE A 101 -5.32 -14.78 -6.18
C ILE A 101 -4.58 -13.44 -6.24
N PRO A 102 -3.25 -13.43 -6.45
CA PRO A 102 -2.49 -12.19 -6.58
C PRO A 102 -2.84 -11.46 -7.88
N LEU A 103 -2.98 -10.15 -7.78
CA LEU A 103 -3.16 -9.27 -8.92
C LEU A 103 -1.90 -8.43 -9.16
N VAL A 104 -1.47 -8.39 -10.43
CA VAL A 104 -0.38 -7.52 -10.87
C VAL A 104 -0.97 -6.27 -11.49
N PHE A 105 -0.57 -5.10 -11.00
CA PHE A 105 -0.91 -3.83 -11.60
C PHE A 105 -0.25 -3.71 -12.99
N THR A 106 -1.03 -3.37 -14.01
CA THR A 106 -0.51 -3.22 -15.38
C THR A 106 -0.62 -1.80 -15.89
N LYS A 107 -1.73 -1.11 -15.60
CA LYS A 107 -2.00 0.20 -16.18
C LYS A 107 -2.91 1.02 -15.26
N TYR A 108 -2.65 2.32 -15.23
CA TYR A 108 -3.56 3.32 -14.70
C TYR A 108 -3.86 4.31 -15.84
N VAL A 109 -5.15 4.55 -16.10
CA VAL A 109 -5.62 5.52 -17.08
C VAL A 109 -6.55 6.48 -16.37
N ARG A 110 -6.34 7.78 -16.58
CA ARG A 110 -7.27 8.81 -16.12
C ARG A 110 -8.21 9.15 -17.27
N THR A 111 -9.51 8.96 -17.07
CA THR A 111 -10.53 9.08 -18.11
C THR A 111 -11.23 10.45 -17.95
N GLU A 112 -10.49 11.53 -18.24
CA GLU A 112 -10.93 12.95 -18.26
C GLU A 112 -10.96 13.79 -16.95
N THR A 113 -10.96 15.11 -17.21
CA THR A 113 -10.27 16.20 -16.49
C THR A 113 -11.25 17.28 -16.00
N ASP A 114 -12.55 17.06 -16.14
CA ASP A 114 -13.56 18.14 -16.07
C ASP A 114 -14.13 18.41 -14.67
N SER A 115 -13.78 17.60 -13.68
CA SER A 115 -14.07 17.94 -12.28
C SER A 115 -13.04 17.32 -11.33
N PRO A 116 -12.34 18.12 -10.51
CA PRO A 116 -11.31 17.64 -9.59
C PRO A 116 -11.86 16.72 -8.48
N ASN A 117 -13.19 16.66 -8.31
CA ASN A 117 -13.85 15.97 -7.19
C ASN A 117 -14.52 14.64 -7.58
N LEU A 118 -14.66 14.32 -8.87
CA LEU A 118 -15.42 13.17 -9.38
C LEU A 118 -14.55 12.28 -10.28
N GLY A 119 -13.28 12.09 -9.88
CA GLY A 119 -12.23 11.49 -10.70
C GLY A 119 -12.65 10.22 -11.41
N ASN A 120 -12.71 10.30 -12.74
CA ASN A 120 -12.88 9.15 -13.61
C ASN A 120 -11.52 8.48 -13.82
N TYR A 121 -11.42 7.19 -13.53
CA TYR A 121 -10.19 6.46 -13.75
C TYR A 121 -10.45 4.98 -14.04
N GLU A 122 -9.48 4.38 -14.72
CA GLU A 122 -9.41 2.96 -15.00
C GLU A 122 -8.11 2.38 -14.47
N ILE A 123 -8.21 1.26 -13.75
CA ILE A 123 -7.06 0.49 -13.27
C ILE A 123 -7.13 -0.88 -13.91
N SER A 124 -6.11 -1.24 -14.69
CA SER A 124 -5.96 -2.56 -15.25
C SER A 124 -5.07 -3.41 -14.36
N ARG A 125 -5.48 -4.65 -14.13
CA ARG A 125 -4.75 -5.66 -13.37
C ARG A 125 -4.87 -7.01 -14.04
N VAL A 126 -3.87 -7.86 -13.88
CA VAL A 126 -3.94 -9.25 -14.35
C VAL A 126 -3.88 -10.21 -13.17
N GLU A 127 -4.72 -11.25 -13.21
CA GLU A 127 -4.62 -12.38 -12.28
C GLU A 127 -3.57 -13.37 -12.74
N ILE A 128 -2.75 -13.82 -11.80
CA ILE A 128 -1.73 -14.83 -12.02
C ILE A 128 -2.14 -16.11 -11.29
N VAL A 129 -2.40 -17.17 -12.05
CA VAL A 129 -2.71 -18.51 -11.55
C VAL A 129 -1.72 -19.48 -12.18
N ASP A 130 -1.10 -20.35 -11.38
CA ASP A 130 -0.09 -21.31 -11.84
C ASP A 130 1.03 -20.67 -12.70
N LYS A 131 1.50 -19.49 -12.29
CA LYS A 131 2.54 -18.70 -12.98
C LYS A 131 2.16 -18.24 -14.39
N LYS A 132 0.87 -18.24 -14.74
CA LYS A 132 0.35 -17.78 -16.03
C LYS A 132 -0.73 -16.73 -15.82
N ILE A 133 -0.90 -15.85 -16.81
CA ILE A 133 -2.01 -14.90 -16.83
C ILE A 133 -3.30 -15.69 -17.10
N ALA A 134 -4.20 -15.68 -16.12
CA ALA A 134 -5.49 -16.39 -16.20
C ALA A 134 -6.64 -15.49 -16.67
N GLY A 135 -6.50 -14.19 -16.44
CA GLY A 135 -7.49 -13.17 -16.76
C GLY A 135 -6.99 -11.77 -16.48
N GLU A 136 -7.80 -10.80 -16.92
CA GLU A 136 -7.56 -9.38 -16.77
C GLU A 136 -8.78 -8.72 -16.12
N TYR A 137 -8.55 -7.83 -15.18
CA TYR A 137 -9.55 -6.97 -14.56
C TYR A 137 -9.30 -5.53 -14.98
N VAL A 138 -10.35 -4.85 -15.42
CA VAL A 138 -10.36 -3.40 -15.63
C VAL A 138 -11.34 -2.80 -14.64
N PHE A 139 -10.82 -2.18 -13.59
CA PHE A 139 -11.60 -1.47 -12.57
C PHE A 139 -11.89 -0.07 -13.07
N ILE A 140 -13.16 0.28 -13.14
CA ILE A 140 -13.64 1.53 -13.73
C ILE A 140 -14.42 2.28 -12.66
N GLN A 141 -14.03 3.53 -12.43
CA GLN A 141 -14.80 4.48 -11.65
C GLN A 141 -15.15 5.65 -12.54
N SER A 142 -16.44 5.95 -12.63
CA SER A 142 -16.96 7.08 -13.39
C SER A 142 -17.87 7.93 -12.51
N GLY A 143 -17.51 9.20 -12.33
CA GLY A 143 -18.23 10.24 -11.61
C GLY A 143 -19.05 11.20 -12.47
N ALA A 144 -19.05 11.06 -13.81
CA ALA A 144 -19.87 11.88 -14.72
C ALA A 144 -20.37 11.09 -15.95
N GLY A 145 -21.59 11.38 -16.42
CA GLY A 145 -22.21 10.74 -17.61
C GLY A 145 -23.36 9.76 -17.31
N ILE A 146 -23.77 8.97 -18.32
CA ILE A 146 -24.90 8.01 -18.27
C ILE A 146 -24.56 6.76 -17.44
N ALA A 147 -23.27 6.43 -17.32
CA ALA A 147 -22.76 5.32 -16.52
C ALA A 147 -21.96 5.86 -15.33
N GLN A 148 -22.68 6.37 -14.32
CA GLN A 148 -22.09 6.70 -13.02
C GLN A 148 -21.91 5.41 -12.20
N GLY A 149 -20.79 5.31 -11.50
CA GLY A 149 -20.56 4.24 -10.54
C GLY A 149 -19.19 3.59 -10.65
N LYS A 150 -19.01 2.57 -9.82
CA LYS A 150 -17.80 1.76 -9.69
C LYS A 150 -18.15 0.35 -10.16
N TYR A 151 -17.40 -0.19 -11.10
CA TYR A 151 -17.59 -1.55 -11.59
C TYR A 151 -16.28 -2.11 -12.13
N VAL A 152 -16.26 -3.40 -12.41
CA VAL A 152 -15.08 -4.08 -12.97
C VAL A 152 -15.48 -4.95 -14.14
N VAL A 153 -14.68 -4.92 -15.19
CA VAL A 153 -14.78 -5.84 -16.32
C VAL A 153 -13.68 -6.87 -16.19
N TYR A 154 -14.06 -8.13 -16.02
CA TYR A 154 -13.14 -9.26 -16.04
C TYR A 154 -13.15 -9.91 -17.42
N THR A 155 -11.97 -10.19 -17.96
CA THR A 155 -11.78 -10.90 -19.22
C THR A 155 -10.98 -12.17 -18.96
N LYS A 156 -11.59 -13.34 -19.17
CA LYS A 156 -10.90 -14.62 -19.01
C LYS A 156 -9.92 -14.86 -20.15
N SER A 157 -8.63 -15.02 -19.87
CA SER A 157 -7.60 -15.13 -20.92
C SER A 157 -7.78 -16.36 -21.82
N LYS A 158 -8.24 -17.49 -21.27
CA LYS A 158 -8.44 -18.73 -22.04
C LYS A 158 -9.57 -18.65 -23.06
N THR A 159 -10.64 -17.92 -22.75
CA THR A 159 -11.88 -17.95 -23.56
C THR A 159 -12.27 -16.59 -24.14
N GLY A 160 -11.61 -15.50 -23.73
CA GLY A 160 -12.01 -14.13 -24.08
C GLY A 160 -13.38 -13.73 -23.53
N LYS A 161 -13.93 -14.47 -22.57
CA LYS A 161 -15.26 -14.19 -22.03
C LYS A 161 -15.20 -13.00 -21.09
N HIS A 162 -16.07 -12.04 -21.32
CA HIS A 162 -16.23 -10.86 -20.46
C HIS A 162 -17.31 -11.08 -19.39
N ILE A 163 -17.04 -10.64 -18.17
CA ILE A 163 -17.97 -10.62 -17.05
C ILE A 163 -17.86 -9.26 -16.38
N THR A 164 -18.99 -8.55 -16.24
CA THR A 164 -19.02 -7.27 -15.54
C THR A 164 -19.53 -7.46 -14.13
N PHE A 165 -18.75 -7.07 -13.13
CA PHE A 165 -19.19 -7.07 -11.73
C PHE A 165 -19.47 -5.66 -11.25
N MET A 166 -20.59 -5.49 -10.57
CA MET A 166 -21.01 -4.22 -9.97
C MET A 166 -20.41 -4.09 -8.59
N TYR A 167 -20.00 -2.88 -8.23
CA TYR A 167 -19.54 -2.56 -6.88
C TYR A 167 -20.67 -2.65 -5.86
N THR A 168 -20.38 -3.15 -4.65
CA THR A 168 -21.38 -3.32 -3.58
C THR A 168 -21.01 -2.69 -2.24
N GLY A 169 -19.75 -2.34 -2.00
CA GLY A 169 -19.30 -1.76 -0.73
C GLY A 169 -17.80 -1.86 -0.52
N ASP A 170 -17.29 -1.22 0.54
CA ASP A 170 -15.85 -1.19 0.88
C ASP A 170 -15.51 -1.97 2.16
N ASN A 171 -16.47 -2.65 2.78
CA ASN A 171 -16.23 -3.38 4.03
C ASN A 171 -16.21 -4.90 3.81
N ASP A 172 -15.39 -5.61 4.58
CA ASP A 172 -15.34 -7.08 4.57
C ASP A 172 -16.72 -7.72 4.86
N ALA A 173 -17.55 -7.05 5.68
CA ALA A 173 -18.92 -7.47 5.98
C ALA A 173 -19.83 -7.46 4.73
N ASP A 174 -19.64 -6.48 3.84
CA ASP A 174 -20.40 -6.34 2.58
C ASP A 174 -19.96 -7.42 1.56
N CYS A 175 -18.69 -7.86 1.68
CA CYS A 175 -18.11 -8.92 0.87
C CYS A 175 -18.57 -10.34 1.31
N LYS A 176 -19.09 -10.51 2.53
CA LYS A 176 -19.41 -11.80 3.19
C LYS A 176 -18.39 -12.91 2.97
N ILE A 177 -17.10 -12.60 2.91
CA ILE A 177 -16.06 -13.62 2.88
C ILE A 177 -15.90 -14.14 4.31
N VAL A 178 -16.59 -15.23 4.62
CA VAL A 178 -16.49 -15.89 5.93
C VAL A 178 -15.23 -16.75 5.92
N ASN A 179 -14.29 -16.42 6.82
CA ASN A 179 -13.03 -17.14 7.01
C ASN A 179 -13.27 -18.58 7.50
#